data_AF-A0A1A8XHE1-F1
#
_entry.id   AF-A0A1A8XHE1-F1
#
_cell.length_a   1.000
_cell.length_b   1.000
_cell.length_c   1.000
_cell.angle_alpha   90.00
_cell.angle_beta   90.00
_cell.angle_gamma   90.00
#
_symmetry.space_group_name_H-M   'P 1'
#
loop_
_entity.id
_entity.type
_entity.pdbx_description
1 polymer ?
#
loop_
_entity_poly.entity_id
_entity_poly.type
_entity_poly.pdbx_seq_one_letter_code
_entity_poly.pdbx_strand_id
1 'polypeptide(L)'
;MLGRMFQPISRSDALRIASHALVNGAKGGRLICHDTQPDNCRIYQTQTEPCWYIYAPWSDHKEVMMLRSSRVILVGKLTGIIHYDGSAQDEG
;
A
#
# COMPACT_ATOMS: atom_id res chain seq x y z
N MET A 1 8.32 24.04 -23.09
CA MET A 1 7.61 23.27 -22.04
C MET A 1 8.62 22.92 -20.98
N LEU A 2 8.56 23.52 -19.78
CA LEU A 2 9.43 23.12 -18.68
C LEU A 2 9.04 21.70 -18.25
N GLY A 3 9.92 20.73 -18.51
CA GLY A 3 9.82 19.39 -17.97
C GLY A 3 9.87 19.48 -16.45
N ARG A 4 8.71 19.38 -15.81
CA ARG A 4 8.62 19.16 -14.38
C ARG A 4 9.35 17.84 -14.14
N MET A 5 10.57 17.88 -13.59
CA MET A 5 11.22 16.67 -13.09
C MET A 5 10.27 16.11 -12.04
N PHE A 6 9.48 15.11 -12.42
CA PHE A 6 8.72 14.33 -11.46
C PHE A 6 9.75 13.66 -10.58
N GLN A 7 9.96 14.20 -9.39
CA GLN A 7 10.75 13.54 -8.38
C GLN A 7 9.93 12.31 -7.96
N PRO A 8 10.45 11.09 -8.15
CA PRO A 8 9.75 9.89 -7.72
C PRO A 8 9.45 9.97 -6.24
N ILE A 9 8.28 9.48 -5.85
CA ILE A 9 7.86 9.39 -4.47
C ILE A 9 8.83 8.49 -3.71
N SER A 10 9.45 9.05 -2.68
CA SER A 10 10.36 8.32 -1.81
C SER A 10 9.61 7.25 -1.01
N ARG A 11 10.32 6.24 -0.52
CA ARG A 11 9.75 5.22 0.36
C ARG A 11 9.09 5.84 1.60
N SER A 12 9.71 6.86 2.18
CA SER A 12 9.18 7.61 3.33
C SER A 12 7.89 8.37 3.00
N ASP A 13 7.81 9.01 1.83
CA ASP A 13 6.61 9.71 1.41
C ASP A 13 5.46 8.73 1.12
N ALA A 14 5.77 7.60 0.49
CA ALA A 14 4.78 6.54 0.26
C ALA A 14 4.21 6.01 1.59
N LEU A 15 5.06 5.76 2.58
CA LEU A 15 4.64 5.37 3.94
C LEU A 15 3.76 6.43 4.60
N ARG A 16 4.11 7.71 4.45
CA ARG A 16 3.31 8.83 4.96
C ARG A 16 1.94 8.89 4.29
N ILE A 17 1.88 8.78 2.96
CA ILE A 17 0.63 8.73 2.19
C ILE A 17 -0.24 7.57 2.66
N ALA A 18 0.31 6.36 2.75
CA ALA A 18 -0.41 5.18 3.23
C ALA A 18 -0.90 5.35 4.67
N SER A 19 -0.08 5.91 5.57
CA SER A 19 -0.47 6.19 6.95
C SER A 19 -1.63 7.18 7.04
N HIS A 20 -1.72 8.16 6.14
CA HIS A 20 -2.85 9.10 6.08
C HIS A 20 -4.14 8.44 5.59
N ALA A 21 -4.05 7.39 4.78
CA ALA A 21 -5.20 6.61 4.31
C ALA A 21 -5.79 5.67 5.38
N LEU A 22 -5.04 5.38 6.44
CA LEU A 22 -5.55 4.59 7.57
C LEU A 22 -6.56 5.41 8.39
N VAL A 23 -7.66 4.78 8.82
CA VAL A 23 -8.56 5.40 9.80
C VAL A 23 -7.90 5.43 11.18
N ASN A 24 -8.34 6.32 12.07
CA ASN A 24 -7.65 6.68 13.31
C ASN A 24 -7.24 5.47 14.19
N GLY A 25 -8.01 4.38 14.22
CA GLY A 25 -7.69 3.17 14.99
C GLY A 25 -6.50 2.35 14.45
N ALA A 26 -6.11 2.54 13.19
CA ALA A 26 -5.05 1.77 12.53
C ALA A 26 -3.73 2.55 12.34
N LYS A 27 -3.72 3.87 12.60
CA LYS A 27 -2.57 4.76 12.36
C LYS A 27 -1.33 4.43 13.22
N GLY A 28 -1.47 3.64 14.28
CA GLY A 28 -0.37 3.20 15.14
C GLY A 28 0.27 1.87 14.74
N GLY A 29 -0.27 1.16 13.74
CA GLY A 29 0.26 -0.13 13.33
C GLY A 29 1.52 -0.03 12.48
N ARG A 30 2.36 -1.07 12.53
CA ARG A 30 3.58 -1.15 11.71
C ARG A 30 3.21 -1.29 10.24
N LEU A 31 3.70 -0.36 9.43
CA LEU A 31 3.66 -0.44 7.97
C LEU A 31 4.93 -1.13 7.44
N ILE A 32 4.78 -2.02 6.46
CA ILE A 32 5.90 -2.65 5.74
C ILE A 32 5.80 -2.24 4.28
N CYS A 33 6.87 -1.69 3.73
CA CYS A 33 6.90 -1.18 2.36
C CYS A 33 7.92 -1.93 1.51
N HIS A 34 7.44 -2.46 0.38
CA HIS A 34 8.20 -3.15 -0.65
C HIS A 34 8.25 -2.32 -1.94
N ASP A 35 9.37 -2.42 -2.66
CA ASP A 35 9.63 -1.69 -3.90
C ASP A 35 8.97 -2.32 -5.13
N THR A 36 8.69 -3.62 -5.06
CA THR A 36 8.02 -4.43 -6.10
C THR A 36 6.95 -5.30 -5.45
N GLN A 37 6.06 -5.87 -6.27
CA GLN A 37 5.05 -6.82 -5.80
C GLN A 37 5.74 -8.03 -5.16
N PRO A 38 5.45 -8.35 -3.89
CA PRO A 38 5.95 -9.59 -3.28
C PRO A 38 5.33 -10.83 -3.94
N ASP A 39 6.04 -11.95 -3.96
CA ASP A 39 5.60 -13.18 -4.64
C ASP A 39 4.26 -13.73 -4.13
N ASN A 40 3.97 -13.53 -2.85
CA ASN A 40 2.72 -13.95 -2.21
C ASN A 40 1.58 -12.94 -2.37
N CYS A 41 1.84 -11.76 -2.95
CA CYS A 41 0.82 -10.75 -3.21
C CYS A 41 0.23 -10.96 -4.60
N ARG A 42 -1.10 -11.18 -4.70
CA ARG A 42 -1.80 -11.37 -5.98
C ARG A 42 -2.76 -10.21 -6.24
N ILE A 43 -2.24 -9.14 -6.84
CA ILE A 43 -3.05 -8.02 -7.32
C ILE A 43 -3.26 -8.18 -8.82
N TYR A 44 -4.48 -8.54 -9.23
CA TYR A 44 -4.84 -8.74 -10.64
C TYR A 44 -5.07 -7.43 -11.40
N GLN A 45 -5.14 -6.30 -10.70
CA GLN A 45 -5.29 -5.00 -11.33
C GLN A 45 -3.96 -4.54 -11.92
N THR A 46 -3.91 -4.36 -13.24
CA THR A 46 -2.78 -3.76 -13.92
C THR A 46 -2.60 -2.31 -13.48
N GLN A 47 -1.44 -2.00 -12.91
CA GLN A 47 -1.09 -0.65 -12.52
C GLN A 47 -0.58 0.14 -13.74
N THR A 48 -1.05 1.38 -13.90
CA THR A 48 -0.63 2.25 -15.02
C THR A 48 0.76 2.87 -14.80
N GLU A 49 1.33 2.70 -13.60
CA GLU A 49 2.67 3.12 -13.22
C GLU A 49 3.29 2.15 -12.20
N PRO A 50 4.62 2.19 -11.98
CA PRO A 50 5.26 1.47 -10.88
C PRO A 50 4.70 1.92 -9.52
N CYS A 51 4.50 0.99 -8.60
CA CYS A 51 3.93 1.27 -7.27
C CYS A 51 4.82 0.78 -6.12
N TRP A 52 4.73 1.46 -4.99
CA TRP A 52 5.12 0.95 -3.68
C TRP A 52 4.01 0.03 -3.15
N TYR A 53 4.40 -1.10 -2.57
CA TYR A 53 3.48 -2.07 -1.97
C TYR A 53 3.56 -1.97 -0.46
N ILE A 54 2.55 -1.37 0.16
CA ILE A 54 2.55 -1.03 1.59
C ILE A 54 1.56 -1.91 2.33
N TYR A 55 2.09 -2.87 3.08
CA TYR A 55 1.30 -3.71 3.97
C TYR A 55 0.91 -2.91 5.20
N ALA A 56 -0.36 -2.97 5.55
CA ALA A 56 -0.98 -2.18 6.60
C ALA A 56 -1.90 -3.03 7.47
N PRO A 57 -2.19 -2.61 8.71
CA PRO A 57 -3.23 -3.24 9.52
C PRO A 57 -4.63 -2.98 8.92
N TRP A 58 -5.51 -3.97 9.06
CA TRP A 58 -6.94 -3.75 8.93
C TRP A 58 -7.45 -2.90 10.10
N SER A 59 -8.43 -2.04 9.83
CA SER A 59 -8.90 -1.04 10.80
C SER A 59 -10.20 -1.42 11.51
N ASP A 60 -10.64 -2.66 11.39
CA ASP A 60 -11.97 -3.09 11.81
C ASP A 60 -12.06 -3.59 13.25
N HIS A 61 -11.01 -3.40 14.08
CA HIS A 61 -10.93 -3.84 15.49
C HIS A 61 -11.30 -5.32 15.71
N LYS A 62 -11.32 -6.08 14.64
CA LYS A 62 -11.74 -7.46 14.59
C LYS A 62 -10.49 -8.30 14.73
N GLU A 63 -10.07 -8.52 15.97
CA GLU A 63 -9.24 -9.66 16.35
C GLU A 63 -10.07 -10.93 16.10
N VAL A 64 -10.24 -11.32 14.84
CA VAL A 64 -10.88 -12.59 14.53
C VAL A 64 -9.77 -13.59 14.29
N MET A 65 -9.84 -14.71 15.01
CA MET A 65 -9.08 -15.94 14.75
C MET A 65 -9.49 -16.58 13.40
N MET A 66 -9.45 -15.80 12.32
CA MET A 66 -9.70 -16.26 10.96
C MET A 66 -8.47 -15.92 10.12
N LEU A 67 -8.04 -16.89 9.32
CA LEU A 67 -7.06 -16.66 8.26
C LEU A 67 -7.62 -15.55 7.36
N ARG A 68 -7.04 -14.36 7.46
CA ARG A 68 -7.38 -13.21 6.64
C ARG A 68 -6.12 -12.73 5.96
N SER A 69 -6.26 -12.45 4.69
CA SER A 69 -5.25 -11.87 3.83
C SER A 69 -4.85 -10.51 4.39
N SER A 70 -3.56 -10.23 4.28
CA SER A 70 -3.00 -8.95 4.65
C SER A 70 -3.66 -7.82 3.87
N ARG A 71 -3.77 -6.63 4.47
CA ARG A 71 -4.12 -5.43 3.71
C ARG A 71 -2.87 -4.88 3.02
N VAL A 72 -2.99 -4.52 1.76
CA VAL A 72 -1.95 -3.83 0.98
C VAL A 72 -2.51 -2.57 0.33
N ILE A 73 -1.73 -1.50 0.39
CA ILE A 73 -2.00 -0.20 -0.23
C ILE A 73 -0.93 0.02 -1.30
N LEU A 74 -1.34 0.26 -2.55
CA LEU A 74 -0.44 0.58 -3.66
C LEU A 74 -0.38 2.08 -3.86
N VAL A 75 0.82 2.64 -3.71
CA VAL A 75 1.08 4.06 -3.93
C VAL A 75 1.95 4.22 -5.18
N GLY A 76 1.47 4.96 -6.18
CA GLY A 76 2.21 5.24 -7.41
C GLY A 76 3.54 5.93 -7.14
N LYS A 77 4.62 5.41 -7.71
CA LYS A 77 5.98 5.96 -7.53
C LYS A 77 6.18 7.29 -8.25
N LEU A 78 5.38 7.61 -9.26
CA LEU A 78 5.50 8.86 -10.00
C LEU A 78 4.51 9.91 -9.47
N THR A 79 3.30 9.48 -9.09
CA THR A 79 2.21 10.41 -8.76
C THR A 79 1.89 10.50 -7.27
N GLY A 80 2.22 9.47 -6.48
CA GLY A 80 1.76 9.33 -5.10
C GLY A 80 0.27 8.98 -4.96
N ILE A 81 -0.42 8.71 -6.06
CA ILE A 81 -1.83 8.30 -6.05
C ILE A 81 -1.95 6.89 -5.47
N ILE A 82 -2.97 6.67 -4.66
CA ILE A 82 -3.33 5.33 -4.21
C ILE A 82 -4.12 4.64 -5.32
N HIS A 83 -3.54 3.61 -5.93
CA HIS A 83 -4.19 2.85 -7.00
C HIS A 83 -4.97 1.64 -6.49
N TYR A 84 -4.61 1.15 -5.29
CA TYR A 84 -5.26 0.01 -4.65
C TYR A 84 -5.17 0.15 -3.14
N ASP A 85 -6.25 -0.23 -2.44
CA ASP A 85 -6.30 -0.36 -0.99
C ASP A 85 -7.24 -1.53 -0.66
N GLY A 86 -6.67 -2.68 -0.28
CA GLY A 86 -7.46 -3.89 -0.12
C GLY A 86 -6.63 -5.12 0.24
N SER A 87 -7.15 -6.30 -0.10
CA SER A 87 -6.56 -7.60 0.20
C SER A 87 -5.30 -7.88 -0.65
N ALA A 88 -4.23 -8.36 -0.03
CA ALA A 88 -3.04 -8.86 -0.72
C ALA A 88 -3.26 -10.21 -1.41
N GLN A 89 -4.38 -10.87 -1.15
CA GLN A 89 -4.72 -12.22 -1.61
C GLN A 89 -3.63 -13.24 -1.25
N ASP A 90 -3.06 -13.10 -0.05
CA ASP A 90 -1.98 -13.94 0.51
C ASP A 90 -2.50 -15.00 1.51
N GLU A 91 -3.81 -15.25 1.49
CA GLU A 91 -4.42 -16.47 2.03
C GLU A 91 -4.00 -17.63 1.12
N GLY A 92 -3.29 -18.61 1.68
CA GLY A 92 -2.62 -19.71 0.96
C GLY A 92 -3.45 -20.40 -0.12
#